data_AF-A0A662BHG1-F1
#
_entry.id   AF-A0A662BHG1-F1
#
_cell.length_a   1.000
_cell.length_b   1.000
_cell.length_c   1.000
_cell.angle_alpha   90.00
_cell.angle_beta   90.00
_cell.angle_gamma   90.00
#
_symmetry.space_group_name_H-M   'P 1'
#
loop_
_entity.id
_entity.type
_entity.pdbx_description
1 polymer ?
#
loop_
_entity_poly.entity_id
_entity_poly.type
_entity_poly.pdbx_seq_one_letter_code
_entity_poly.pdbx_strand_id
1 'polypeptide(L)' 'KPAGQEHYFFKFIKIPKTDDKYIFVLAATLALQLLALNMSITKRKYLNKNKVENHGVHPDVPKNVSKSITVD' A
#
# COMPACT_ATOMS: atom_id res chain seq x y z
N LYS A 1 -2.92 10.31 -19.86
CA LYS A 1 -4.04 10.56 -18.92
C LYS A 1 -5.20 9.62 -19.29
N PRO A 2 -5.90 9.00 -18.33
CA PRO A 2 -7.07 8.19 -18.63
C PRO A 2 -8.12 9.01 -19.39
N ALA A 3 -8.86 8.38 -20.30
CA ALA A 3 -9.95 9.03 -21.03
C ALA A 3 -10.99 9.59 -20.03
N GLY A 4 -11.44 10.82 -20.26
CA GLY A 4 -12.48 11.47 -19.42
C GLY A 4 -11.99 12.07 -18.09
N GLN A 5 -10.69 12.08 -17.80
CA GLN A 5 -10.16 12.68 -16.57
C GLN A 5 -9.32 13.93 -16.89
N GLU A 6 -9.97 15.10 -16.90
CA GLU A 6 -9.32 16.40 -17.16
C GLU A 6 -8.29 16.79 -16.09
N HIS A 7 -8.53 16.42 -14.83
CA HIS A 7 -7.68 16.76 -13.69
C HIS A 7 -6.83 15.59 -13.18
N TYR A 8 -6.54 14.61 -14.05
CA TYR A 8 -5.64 13.53 -13.67
C TYR A 8 -4.23 14.08 -13.38
N PHE A 9 -3.75 13.85 -12.17
CA PHE A 9 -2.36 14.09 -11.81
C PHE A 9 -1.71 12.79 -11.33
N PHE A 10 -0.39 12.72 -11.49
CA PHE A 10 0.41 11.64 -10.96
C PHE A 10 1.63 12.20 -10.24
N LYS A 11 2.17 11.41 -9.32
CA LYS A 11 3.49 11.63 -8.72
C LYS A 11 4.27 10.32 -8.85
N PHE A 12 5.58 10.43 -8.78
CA PHE A 12 6.48 9.28 -8.82
C PHE A 12 7.45 9.34 -7.64
N ILE A 13 7.90 8.18 -7.20
CA ILE A 13 8.96 8.04 -6.21
C ILE A 13 10.23 7.73 -6.99
N LYS A 14 11.26 8.56 -6.81
CA LYS A 14 12.59 8.26 -7.35
C LYS A 14 13.24 7.22 -6.44
N ILE A 15 13.63 6.10 -7.02
CA ILE A 15 14.48 5.11 -6.35
C ILE A 15 15.96 5.39 -6.67
N PRO A 16 16.90 5.05 -5.77
CA PRO A 16 18.33 5.21 -6.04
C PRO A 16 18.75 4.47 -7.30
N LYS A 17 19.63 5.07 -8.09
CA LYS A 17 20.25 4.36 -9.23
C LYS A 17 21.12 3.23 -8.69
N THR A 18 21.03 2.09 -9.33
CA THR A 18 21.90 0.95 -9.12
C THR A 18 22.56 0.61 -10.45
N ASP A 19 23.83 0.19 -10.43
CA ASP A 19 24.54 -0.22 -11.65
C ASP A 19 24.16 -1.65 -12.09
N ASP A 20 23.28 -2.30 -11.33
CA ASP A 20 22.65 -3.57 -11.67
C ASP A 20 21.20 -3.34 -12.17
N LYS A 21 20.87 -4.03 -13.27
CA LYS A 21 19.59 -3.90 -13.99
C LYS A 21 18.39 -4.43 -13.21
N TYR A 22 18.58 -5.37 -12.29
CA TYR A 22 17.50 -6.11 -11.62
C TYR A 22 17.34 -5.74 -10.15
N ILE A 23 18.39 -5.25 -9.49
CA ILE A 23 18.35 -4.98 -8.03
C ILE A 23 17.36 -3.87 -7.64
N PHE A 24 16.95 -3.00 -8.58
CA PHE A 24 15.99 -1.92 -8.33
C PHE A 24 14.66 -2.42 -7.74
N VAL A 25 14.28 -3.67 -8.02
CA VAL A 25 13.05 -4.29 -7.52
C VAL A 25 12.99 -4.30 -6.00
N LEU A 26 14.12 -4.40 -5.32
CA LEU A 26 14.18 -4.38 -3.85
C LEU A 26 13.80 -3.00 -3.32
N ALA A 27 14.42 -1.94 -3.84
CA ALA A 27 14.11 -0.57 -3.47
C ALA A 27 12.67 -0.19 -3.81
N ALA A 28 12.18 -0.60 -4.99
CA ALA A 28 10.80 -0.41 -5.39
C ALA A 28 9.82 -1.15 -4.47
N THR A 29 10.13 -2.39 -4.07
CA THR A 29 9.30 -3.17 -3.15
C THR A 29 9.17 -2.49 -1.80
N LEU A 30 10.28 -2.01 -1.22
CA LEU A 30 10.26 -1.27 0.04
C LEU A 30 9.42 0.00 -0.06
N ALA A 31 9.57 0.77 -1.16
CA ALA A 31 8.77 1.97 -1.39
C ALA A 31 7.26 1.66 -1.46
N LEU A 32 6.88 0.58 -2.16
CA LEU A 32 5.48 0.15 -2.25
C LEU A 32 4.93 -0.36 -0.92
N GLN A 33 5.71 -1.13 -0.16
CA GLN A 33 5.33 -1.62 1.17
C GLN A 33 5.12 -0.47 2.16
N LEU A 34 6.02 0.52 2.17
CA LEU A 34 5.88 1.73 2.99
C LEU A 34 4.68 2.58 2.58
N LEU A 35 4.42 2.70 1.27
CA LEU A 35 3.22 3.38 0.77
C LEU A 35 1.96 2.67 1.26
N ALA A 36 1.88 1.35 1.13
CA ALA A 36 0.75 0.55 1.61
C ALA A 36 0.54 0.69 3.13
N LEU A 37 1.62 0.67 3.92
CA LEU A 37 1.55 0.88 5.37
C LEU A 37 0.98 2.27 5.71
N ASN A 38 1.50 3.33 5.07
CA ASN A 38 1.04 4.70 5.30
C ASN A 38 -0.44 4.89 4.89
N MET A 39 -0.86 4.25 3.80
CA MET A 39 -2.26 4.24 3.37
C MET A 39 -3.15 3.55 4.40
N SER A 40 -2.75 2.37 4.90
CA SER A 40 -3.48 1.65 5.94
C SER A 40 -3.60 2.46 7.24
N ILE A 41 -2.51 3.08 7.71
CA ILE A 41 -2.52 3.95 8.90
C ILE A 41 -3.45 5.14 8.70
N THR A 42 -3.38 5.81 7.54
CA THR A 42 -4.20 6.98 7.22
C THR A 42 -5.68 6.60 7.18
N LYS A 43 -6.02 5.53 6.46
CA LYS A 43 -7.38 5.02 6.35
C LYS A 43 -7.92 4.58 7.70
N ARG A 44 -7.12 3.89 8.52
CA ARG A 44 -7.50 3.48 9.88
C ARG A 44 -7.83 4.68 10.76
N LYS A 45 -6.98 5.72 10.76
CA LYS A 45 -7.24 6.96 11.53
C LYS A 45 -8.56 7.61 11.11
N TYR A 46 -8.83 7.69 9.80
CA TYR A 46 -10.07 8.23 9.28
C TYR A 46 -11.30 7.40 9.70
N LEU A 47 -11.25 6.07 9.54
CA LEU A 47 -12.39 5.20 9.86
C LEU A 47 -12.65 5.12 11.37
N ASN A 48 -11.60 5.10 12.20
CA ASN A 48 -11.71 5.20 13.65
C ASN A 48 -12.40 6.51 14.08
N LYS A 49 -12.00 7.64 13.48
CA LYS A 49 -12.62 8.94 13.75
C LYS A 49 -14.12 8.94 13.44
N ASN A 50 -14.52 8.22 12.39
CA ASN A 50 -15.92 8.08 11.97
C ASN A 50 -16.66 6.91 12.65
N LYS A 51 -16.04 6.25 13.65
CA LYS A 51 -16.62 5.11 14.38
C LYS A 51 -17.09 3.96 13.48
N VAL A 52 -16.40 3.74 12.36
CA VAL A 52 -16.67 2.59 11.49
C VAL A 52 -16.06 1.35 12.12
N GLU A 53 -16.89 0.50 12.70
CA GLU A 53 -16.45 -0.72 13.37
C GLU A 53 -15.99 -1.78 12.37
N ASN A 54 -15.11 -2.69 12.81
CA ASN A 54 -14.67 -3.87 12.06
C ASN A 54 -14.20 -3.60 10.61
N HIS A 55 -13.67 -2.41 10.34
CA HIS A 55 -13.30 -1.99 8.98
C HIS A 55 -12.12 -2.79 8.38
N GLY A 56 -11.37 -3.56 9.19
CA GLY A 56 -10.39 -4.55 8.72
C GLY A 56 -9.18 -3.99 7.97
N VAL A 57 -8.79 -2.74 8.25
CA VAL A 57 -7.65 -2.07 7.57
C VAL A 57 -6.38 -2.06 8.42
N HIS A 58 -6.37 -2.82 9.52
CA HIS A 58 -5.19 -2.93 10.36
C HIS A 58 -4.11 -3.68 9.58
N PRO A 59 -2.89 -3.12 9.43
CA PRO A 59 -1.85 -3.71 8.59
C PRO A 59 -1.41 -5.10 9.09
N ASP A 60 -1.41 -5.33 10.40
CA ASP A 60 -0.98 -6.61 10.99
C ASP A 60 -2.08 -7.68 11.03
N VAL A 61 -3.36 -7.28 10.95
CA VAL A 61 -4.52 -8.19 10.92
C VAL A 61 -5.48 -7.77 9.81
N PRO A 62 -5.06 -7.90 8.54
CA PRO A 62 -5.92 -7.59 7.42
C PRO A 62 -7.13 -8.52 7.43
N LYS A 63 -8.29 -8.00 7.04
CA LYS A 63 -9.51 -8.81 6.93
C LYS A 63 -9.34 -9.95 5.94
N ASN A 64 -10.06 -11.05 6.18
CA ASN A 64 -10.23 -12.19 5.28
C ASN A 64 -8.93 -12.96 4.96
N VAL A 65 -7.90 -12.82 5.78
CA VAL A 65 -6.64 -13.56 5.61
C VAL A 65 -6.11 -14.04 6.95
N SER A 66 -5.30 -15.10 6.91
CA SER A 66 -4.52 -15.60 8.04
C SER A 66 -3.03 -15.43 7.75
N LYS A 67 -2.21 -15.47 8.81
CA LYS A 67 -0.73 -15.43 8.68
C LYS A 67 -0.20 -16.63 7.89
N SER A 68 -0.82 -17.79 8.08
CA SER A 68 -0.51 -19.03 7.38
C SER A 68 -1.81 -19.74 7.03
N ILE A 69 -1.86 -20.34 5.84
CA ILE A 69 -2.97 -21.20 5.42
C ILE A 69 -2.42 -22.62 5.45
N THR A 70 -2.86 -23.41 6.42
CA THR A 70 -2.72 -24.86 6.39
C THR A 70 -3.96 -25.40 5.68
N VAL A 71 -3.77 -26.01 4.53
CA VAL A 71 -4.84 -26.71 3.82
C VAL A 71 -4.94 -28.14 4.37
N ASP A 72 -6.15 -28.67 4.45
CA ASP A 72 -6.37 -30.12 4.66
C ASP A 72 -5.85 -30.93 3.44
#